data_AF-A0AAV0AU46-F1
#
_entry.id   AF-A0AAV0AU46-F1
#
_cell.length_a   1.000
_cell.length_b   1.000
_cell.length_c   1.000
_cell.angle_alpha   90.00
_cell.angle_beta   90.00
_cell.angle_gamma   90.00
#
_symmetry.space_group_name_H-M   'P 1'
#
loop_
_entity.id
_entity.type
_entity.pdbx_description
1 polymer ?
#
loop_
_entity_poly.entity_id
_entity_poly.type
_entity_poly.pdbx_seq_one_letter_code
_entity_poly.pdbx_strand_id
1 'polypeptide(L)'
;KAQITWYSGEGLLNPYCVRGSSWTPTDSSLVIAVTKRWKSRPACGEFFEISVVGKRQPLQLGDSVIARVVDLCGGCEAEVPQADLSKAAFLRLFDLDAGLVSGLQMTRVSPPQDWDENLYGPKVL
;
A
#
# COMPACT_ATOMS: atom_id res chain seq x y z
N LYS A 1 -5.34 -11.57 8.70
CA LYS A 1 -6.15 -10.47 8.12
C LYS A 1 -5.33 -9.20 8.27
N ALA A 2 -5.43 -8.28 7.32
CA ALA A 2 -4.71 -7.03 7.34
C ALA A 2 -5.62 -5.86 7.70
N GLN A 3 -4.99 -4.78 8.14
CA GLN A 3 -5.60 -3.46 8.26
C GLN A 3 -5.00 -2.54 7.19
N ILE A 4 -5.76 -1.55 6.75
CA ILE A 4 -5.27 -0.51 5.86
C ILE A 4 -5.58 0.88 6.40
N THR A 5 -4.66 1.80 6.17
CA THR A 5 -4.83 3.25 6.31
C THR A 5 -4.37 3.92 5.02
N TRP A 6 -4.37 5.26 4.97
CA TRP A 6 -3.78 5.99 3.85
C TRP A 6 -2.93 7.18 4.28
N TYR A 7 -1.99 7.55 3.41
CA TYR A 7 -1.09 8.70 3.55
C TYR A 7 -0.88 9.39 2.19
N SER A 8 -0.33 10.61 2.21
CA SER A 8 -0.27 11.46 1.01
C SER A 8 0.76 12.58 1.10
N GLY A 9 0.97 13.27 -0.02
CA GLY A 9 1.76 14.50 -0.09
C GLY A 9 3.19 14.29 0.42
N GLU A 10 3.62 15.13 1.35
CA GLU A 10 4.98 15.07 1.92
C GLU A 10 5.30 13.73 2.60
N GLY A 11 4.28 13.00 3.08
CA GLY A 11 4.47 11.67 3.66
C GLY A 11 4.96 10.62 2.66
N LEU A 12 4.87 10.91 1.36
CA LEU A 12 5.38 10.04 0.29
C LEU A 12 6.86 10.29 -0.04
N LEU A 13 7.48 11.33 0.52
CA LEU A 13 8.86 11.73 0.20
C LEU A 13 9.90 10.80 0.83
N ASN A 14 10.94 10.48 0.05
CA ASN A 14 12.11 9.69 0.48
C ASN A 14 11.75 8.32 1.11
N PRO A 15 10.92 7.49 0.44
CA PRO A 15 10.45 6.25 1.04
C PRO A 15 11.61 5.27 1.24
N TYR A 16 11.49 4.43 2.25
CA TYR A 16 12.57 3.57 2.75
C TYR A 16 13.24 2.72 1.66
N CYS A 17 12.47 2.21 0.70
CA CYS A 17 12.98 1.26 -0.28
C CYS A 17 13.83 1.89 -1.39
N VAL A 18 13.74 3.20 -1.61
CA VAL A 18 14.50 3.91 -2.67
C VAL A 18 15.42 4.98 -2.10
N ARG A 19 15.95 4.74 -0.90
CA ARG A 19 16.89 5.67 -0.26
C ARG A 19 18.09 5.94 -1.17
N GLY A 20 18.29 7.21 -1.53
CA GLY A 20 19.35 7.66 -2.44
C GLY A 20 18.93 7.76 -3.91
N SER A 21 17.69 7.41 -4.24
CA SER A 21 17.07 7.69 -5.54
C SER A 21 16.48 9.10 -5.58
N SER A 22 16.34 9.67 -6.78
CA SER A 22 15.57 10.90 -7.02
C SER A 22 14.07 10.64 -7.18
N TRP A 23 13.64 9.38 -7.29
CA TRP A 23 12.24 9.02 -7.46
C TRP A 23 11.50 9.03 -6.13
N THR A 24 10.26 9.51 -6.16
CA THR A 24 9.33 9.45 -5.03
C THR A 24 7.92 9.15 -5.56
N PRO A 25 7.12 8.34 -4.86
CA PRO A 25 5.73 8.12 -5.23
C PRO A 25 4.90 9.40 -5.05
N THR A 26 3.75 9.44 -5.70
CA THR A 26 2.80 10.56 -5.63
C THR A 26 1.42 10.07 -5.18
N ASP A 27 0.49 10.99 -4.95
CA ASP A 27 -0.89 10.64 -4.57
C ASP A 27 -1.61 9.78 -5.62
N SER A 28 -1.13 9.77 -6.88
CA SER A 28 -1.66 8.93 -7.96
C SER A 28 -1.00 7.54 -8.06
N SER A 29 0.05 7.29 -7.29
CA SER A 29 0.74 5.99 -7.29
C SER A 29 -0.12 4.90 -6.66
N LEU A 30 0.21 3.63 -6.94
CA LEU A 30 -0.36 2.45 -6.34
C LEU A 30 0.69 1.75 -5.48
N VAL A 31 1.01 2.40 -4.36
CA VAL A 31 2.07 1.97 -3.44
C VAL A 31 1.58 1.85 -2.00
N ILE A 32 2.33 1.07 -1.21
CA ILE A 32 2.10 0.86 0.22
C ILE A 32 3.38 1.04 1.03
N ALA A 33 3.20 1.57 2.25
CA ALA A 33 4.12 1.43 3.36
C ALA A 33 3.64 0.30 4.27
N VAL A 34 4.52 -0.62 4.66
CA VAL A 34 4.13 -1.77 5.50
C VAL A 34 4.64 -1.60 6.93
N THR A 35 3.94 -2.15 7.92
CA THR A 35 4.35 -2.11 9.34
C THR A 35 5.84 -2.36 9.52
N LYS A 36 6.56 -1.38 10.08
CA LYS A 36 8.03 -1.45 10.22
C LYS A 36 8.48 -2.66 11.04
N ARG A 37 7.83 -2.89 12.18
CA ARG A 37 8.12 -3.98 13.14
C ARG A 37 7.07 -5.07 12.99
N TRP A 38 7.18 -5.88 11.95
CA TRP A 38 6.33 -7.05 11.73
C TRP A 38 7.21 -8.21 11.29
N LYS A 39 7.18 -9.34 12.00
CA LYS A 39 8.09 -10.47 11.75
C LYS A 39 8.05 -10.99 10.32
N SER A 40 6.87 -11.04 9.71
CA SER A 40 6.66 -11.53 8.33
C SER A 40 6.40 -10.37 7.35
N ARG A 41 7.00 -9.20 7.63
CA ARG A 41 6.81 -8.00 6.83
C ARG A 41 7.27 -8.23 5.37
N PRO A 42 6.48 -7.76 4.39
CA PRO A 42 6.88 -7.68 3.00
C PRO A 42 8.22 -6.99 2.78
N ALA A 43 8.96 -7.46 1.78
CA ALA A 43 10.18 -6.85 1.32
C ALA A 43 9.91 -5.70 0.34
N CYS A 44 10.92 -4.84 0.17
CA CYS A 44 10.89 -3.77 -0.80
C CYS A 44 10.65 -4.28 -2.23
N GLY A 45 9.78 -3.61 -2.96
CA GLY A 45 9.47 -3.90 -4.36
C GLY A 45 8.50 -5.06 -4.57
N GLU A 46 8.12 -5.80 -3.54
CA GLU A 46 7.09 -6.83 -3.64
C GLU A 46 5.72 -6.23 -3.95
N PHE A 47 4.90 -7.01 -4.65
CA PHE A 47 3.53 -6.65 -4.99
C PHE A 47 2.55 -7.47 -4.17
N PHE A 48 1.51 -6.79 -3.70
CA PHE A 48 0.43 -7.42 -2.97
C PHE A 48 -0.91 -7.00 -3.56
N GLU A 49 -1.79 -7.97 -3.73
CA GLU A 49 -3.21 -7.71 -3.89
C GLU A 49 -3.82 -7.57 -2.49
N ILE A 50 -4.46 -6.42 -2.24
CA ILE A 50 -5.24 -6.15 -1.04
C ILE A 50 -6.70 -6.23 -1.43
N SER A 51 -7.45 -7.14 -0.82
CA SER A 51 -8.83 -7.42 -1.19
C SER A 51 -9.77 -7.37 0.00
N VAL A 52 -10.97 -6.83 -0.23
CA VAL A 52 -12.10 -6.96 0.69
C VAL A 52 -12.62 -8.39 0.62
N VAL A 53 -12.86 -8.98 1.78
CA VAL A 53 -13.27 -10.38 1.90
C VAL A 53 -14.51 -10.48 2.78
N GLY A 54 -15.56 -11.10 2.24
CA GLY A 54 -16.85 -11.26 2.91
C GLY A 54 -17.87 -10.21 2.47
N LYS A 55 -18.69 -9.72 3.41
CA LYS A 55 -19.75 -8.75 3.11
C LYS A 55 -19.16 -7.38 2.78
N ARG A 56 -19.87 -6.65 1.92
CA ARG A 56 -19.54 -5.26 1.58
C ARG A 56 -19.43 -4.42 2.85
N GLN A 57 -18.36 -3.65 2.97
CA GLN A 57 -18.10 -2.79 4.11
C GLN A 57 -18.60 -1.34 3.84
N PRO A 58 -18.88 -0.54 4.90
CA PRO A 58 -19.20 0.88 4.72
C PRO A 58 -18.11 1.62 3.95
N LEU A 59 -18.50 2.59 3.12
CA LEU A 59 -17.59 3.39 2.30
C LEU A 59 -16.73 2.61 1.30
N GLN A 60 -17.01 1.31 1.10
CA GLN A 60 -16.34 0.51 0.09
C GLN A 60 -16.69 1.00 -1.32
N LEU A 61 -15.66 1.20 -2.14
CA LEU A 61 -15.74 1.61 -3.54
C LEU A 61 -15.46 0.42 -4.48
N GLY A 62 -14.44 -0.41 -4.17
CA GLY A 62 -14.05 -1.56 -4.97
C GLY A 62 -13.68 -2.79 -4.14
N ASP A 63 -13.22 -3.84 -4.81
CA ASP A 63 -13.02 -5.16 -4.20
C ASP A 63 -11.55 -5.50 -3.98
N SER A 64 -10.64 -5.06 -4.86
CA SER A 64 -9.20 -5.27 -4.70
C SER A 64 -8.36 -4.16 -5.33
N VAL A 65 -7.10 -4.07 -4.87
CA VAL A 65 -6.06 -3.24 -5.48
C VAL A 65 -4.73 -3.98 -5.44
N ILE A 66 -3.97 -3.93 -6.53
CA ILE A 66 -2.57 -4.38 -6.57
C ILE A 66 -1.68 -3.17 -6.34
N ALA A 67 -0.86 -3.23 -5.30
CA ALA A 67 0.03 -2.16 -4.92
C ALA A 67 1.43 -2.67 -4.55
N ARG A 68 2.42 -1.79 -4.72
CA ARG A 68 3.84 -2.10 -4.51
C ARG A 68 4.34 -1.62 -3.16
N VAL A 69 5.12 -2.45 -2.47
CA VAL A 69 5.82 -2.06 -1.24
C VAL A 69 6.98 -1.15 -1.56
N VAL A 70 6.93 0.11 -1.10
CA VAL A 70 8.00 1.10 -1.32
C VAL A 70 8.50 1.73 -0.03
N ASP A 71 7.78 1.57 1.09
CA ASP A 71 8.13 2.21 2.35
C ASP A 71 7.80 1.38 3.59
N LEU A 72 8.21 1.87 4.76
CA LEU A 72 7.92 1.32 6.06
C LEU A 72 7.07 2.29 6.89
N CYS A 73 5.90 1.84 7.30
CA CYS A 73 5.03 2.60 8.19
C CYS A 73 5.60 2.59 9.62
N GLY A 74 6.15 3.73 10.05
CA GLY A 74 6.72 3.92 11.38
C GLY A 74 5.69 4.12 12.49
N GLY A 75 4.49 4.62 12.15
CA GLY A 75 3.39 4.84 13.08
C GLY A 75 2.45 3.63 13.25
N CYS A 76 2.59 2.61 12.41
CA CYS A 76 1.78 1.39 12.48
C CYS A 76 2.14 0.54 13.71
N GLU A 77 1.12 -0.10 14.29
CA GLU A 77 1.27 -0.95 15.47
C GLU A 77 2.20 -2.15 15.17
N ALA A 78 3.08 -2.49 16.11
CA ALA A 78 4.02 -3.59 15.94
C ALA A 78 3.30 -4.94 15.87
N GLU A 79 3.83 -5.86 15.06
CA GLU A 79 3.31 -7.20 14.78
C GLU A 79 1.90 -7.26 14.20
N VAL A 80 1.32 -6.10 13.86
CA VAL A 80 0.06 -6.01 13.12
C VAL A 80 0.36 -5.98 11.62
N PRO A 81 -0.24 -6.86 10.82
CA PRO A 81 -0.21 -6.75 9.36
C PRO A 81 -1.02 -5.52 8.92
N GLN A 82 -0.34 -4.38 8.76
CA GLN A 82 -0.93 -3.14 8.27
C GLN A 82 -0.19 -2.65 7.03
N ALA A 83 -0.96 -2.20 6.04
CA ALA A 83 -0.48 -1.49 4.87
C ALA A 83 -1.07 -0.07 4.91
N ASP A 84 -0.21 0.95 4.92
CA ASP A 84 -0.58 2.34 4.75
C ASP A 84 -0.49 2.67 3.27
N LEU A 85 -1.61 3.01 2.64
CA LEU A 85 -1.73 3.12 1.18
C LEU A 85 -1.55 4.57 0.74
N SER A 86 -0.95 4.78 -0.42
CA SER A 86 -1.16 6.03 -1.17
C SER A 86 -2.66 6.30 -1.42
N LYS A 87 -3.08 7.57 -1.52
CA LYS A 87 -4.49 7.94 -1.76
C LYS A 87 -5.14 7.17 -2.90
N ALA A 88 -4.50 7.14 -4.07
CA ALA A 88 -5.08 6.45 -5.22
C ALA A 88 -5.24 4.95 -4.99
N ALA A 89 -4.30 4.29 -4.28
CA ALA A 89 -4.45 2.89 -3.91
C ALA A 89 -5.63 2.68 -2.95
N PHE A 90 -5.77 3.53 -1.93
CA PHE A 90 -6.86 3.43 -0.96
C PHE A 90 -8.22 3.65 -1.63
N LEU A 91 -8.33 4.65 -2.51
CA LEU A 91 -9.55 4.97 -3.28
C LEU A 91 -9.98 3.87 -4.26
N ARG A 92 -9.12 2.89 -4.58
CA ARG A 92 -9.57 1.68 -5.29
C ARG A 92 -10.43 0.77 -4.43
N LEU A 93 -10.33 0.88 -3.10
CA LEU A 93 -11.02 0.03 -2.14
C LEU A 93 -12.09 0.79 -1.36
N PHE A 94 -11.78 1.96 -0.82
CA PHE A 94 -12.61 2.71 0.12
C PHE A 94 -12.51 4.22 -0.09
N ASP A 95 -13.58 4.94 0.23
CA ASP A 95 -13.54 6.39 0.35
C ASP A 95 -12.57 6.81 1.47
N LEU A 96 -11.84 7.92 1.29
CA LEU A 96 -10.83 8.38 2.25
C LEU A 96 -11.39 8.63 3.66
N ASP A 97 -12.68 8.96 3.77
CA ASP A 97 -13.37 9.16 5.06
C ASP A 97 -13.47 7.88 5.89
N ALA A 98 -13.23 6.70 5.30
CA ALA A 98 -13.12 5.44 6.05
C ALA A 98 -11.92 5.46 7.01
N GLY A 99 -10.84 6.15 6.66
CA GLY A 99 -9.63 6.31 7.48
C GLY A 99 -8.86 4.99 7.69
N LEU A 100 -9.33 4.16 8.61
CA LEU A 100 -8.78 2.84 8.93
C LEU A 100 -9.81 1.75 8.64
N VAL A 101 -9.42 0.75 7.86
CA VAL A 101 -10.27 -0.39 7.53
C VAL A 101 -9.58 -1.69 7.90
N SER A 102 -10.32 -2.61 8.50
CA SER A 102 -9.82 -3.87 9.04
C SER A 102 -10.46 -5.09 8.38
N GLY A 103 -9.83 -6.25 8.56
CA GLY A 103 -10.38 -7.52 8.09
C GLY A 103 -10.13 -7.81 6.61
N LEU A 104 -9.19 -7.11 5.97
CA LEU A 104 -8.82 -7.34 4.58
C LEU A 104 -7.91 -8.57 4.45
N GLN A 105 -7.82 -9.06 3.22
CA GLN A 105 -6.80 -10.02 2.81
C GLN A 105 -5.68 -9.29 2.07
N MET A 106 -4.44 -9.65 2.36
CA MET A 106 -3.26 -9.14 1.68
C MET A 106 -2.45 -10.33 1.19
N THR A 107 -2.41 -10.53 -0.13
CA THR A 107 -1.83 -11.71 -0.77
C THR A 107 -0.70 -11.27 -1.69
N ARG A 108 0.48 -11.90 -1.56
CA ARG A 108 1.62 -11.62 -2.45
C ARG A 108 1.28 -12.06 -3.86
N VAL A 109 1.54 -11.21 -4.84
CA VAL A 109 1.30 -11.48 -6.27
C VAL A 109 2.54 -11.15 -7.10
N SER A 110 2.57 -11.64 -8.34
CA SER A 110 3.58 -11.25 -9.32
C SER A 110 3.43 -9.76 -9.69
N PRO A 111 4.51 -9.07 -10.08
CA PRO A 111 4.41 -7.73 -10.63
C PRO A 111 3.45 -7.68 -11.84
N PRO A 112 2.76 -6.55 -12.07
CA PRO A 112 1.92 -6.35 -13.25
C PRO A 112 2.73 -6.55 -14.55
N GLN A 113 2.12 -7.22 -15.54
CA GLN A 113 2.75 -7.42 -16.85
C GLN A 113 2.89 -6.09 -17.59
N ASP A 114 1.82 -5.28 -17.58
CA ASP A 114 1.79 -3.93 -18.12
C ASP A 114 2.31 -2.94 -17.07
N TRP A 115 3.63 -2.74 -17.05
CA TRP A 115 4.27 -1.86 -16.10
C TRP A 115 3.97 -0.39 -16.39
N ASP A 116 3.37 0.30 -15.41
CA ASP A 116 3.16 1.74 -15.42
C ASP A 116 4.05 2.41 -14.37
N GLU A 117 5.01 3.22 -14.82
CA GLU A 117 5.95 3.93 -13.94
C GLU A 117 5.27 5.02 -13.09
N ASN A 118 4.16 5.60 -13.56
CA ASN A 118 3.41 6.59 -12.79
C ASN A 118 2.70 5.92 -11.60
N LEU A 119 2.23 4.68 -11.79
CA LEU A 119 1.55 3.93 -10.75
C LEU A 119 2.56 3.26 -9.80
N TYR A 120 3.59 2.60 -10.32
CA TYR A 120 4.44 1.69 -9.54
C TYR A 120 5.88 2.15 -9.34
N GLY A 121 6.26 3.26 -9.96
CA GLY A 121 7.62 3.77 -9.95
C GLY A 121 8.57 3.05 -10.92
N PRO A 122 9.88 3.24 -10.79
CA PRO A 122 10.87 2.58 -11.63
C PRO A 122 10.86 1.07 -11.40
N LYS A 123 11.10 0.26 -12.43
CA LYS A 123 11.12 -1.22 -12.30
C LYS A 123 12.09 -1.71 -11.23
N VAL A 124 13.23 -1.04 -11.09
CA VAL A 124 14.23 -1.31 -10.06
C VAL A 124 14.15 -0.21 -9.00
N LEU A 125 13.96 -0.60 -7.73
CA LEU A 125 14.00 0.30 -6.57
C LEU A 125 15.43 0.38 -6.02
#